data_AF-A0AAW2D5W1-F1
#
_entry.id   AF-A0AAW2D5W1-F1
#
_cell.length_a   1.000
_cell.length_b   1.000
_cell.length_c   1.000
_cell.angle_alpha   90.00
_cell.angle_beta   90.00
_cell.angle_gamma   90.00
#
_symmetry.space_group_name_H-M   'P 1'
#
loop_
_entity.id
_entity.type
_entity.pdbx_description
1 polymer ?
#
loop_
_entity_poly.entity_id
_entity_poly.type
_entity_poly.pdbx_seq_one_letter_code
_entity_poly.pdbx_strand_id
1 'polypeptide(L)'
;MGRDSYFYLLHFDSSKDLNDIRNDSPWAVDGALFVLEKWRSNLVLERLQLNFVSLWVQLHELPLEYQYPELAKRMGQLIGIVESEWTGKTLCLEKYDLCISEFE
;
A
#
# COMPACT_ATOMS: atom_id res chain seq x y z
N MET A 1 -13.21 -0.77 24.89
CA MET A 1 -12.53 -1.24 23.66
C MET A 1 -13.08 -2.62 23.33
N GLY A 2 -14.02 -2.71 22.40
CA GLY A 2 -14.56 -3.99 21.95
C GLY A 2 -13.57 -4.62 20.99
N ARG A 3 -12.94 -5.72 21.41
CA ARG A 3 -12.08 -6.53 20.54
C ARG A 3 -12.92 -7.62 19.92
N ASP A 4 -13.13 -7.53 18.62
CA ASP A 4 -13.26 -8.72 17.79
C ASP A 4 -11.86 -9.01 17.23
N SER A 5 -11.50 -10.28 17.13
CA SER A 5 -10.11 -10.79 17.20
C SER A 5 -9.07 -10.16 16.24
N TYR A 6 -9.48 -9.45 15.19
CA TYR A 6 -8.62 -8.76 14.22
C TYR A 6 -9.07 -7.35 13.82
N PHE A 7 -10.08 -6.79 14.49
CA PHE A 7 -10.56 -5.42 14.23
C PHE A 7 -10.17 -4.47 15.35
N TYR A 8 -9.63 -3.31 14.96
CA TYR A 8 -9.19 -2.27 15.88
C TYR A 8 -9.91 -0.97 15.56
N LEU A 9 -10.38 -0.28 16.61
CA LEU A 9 -10.95 1.06 16.49
C LEU A 9 -9.91 2.07 16.97
N LEU A 10 -9.46 2.93 16.06
CA LEU A 10 -8.56 4.04 16.34
C LEU A 10 -9.36 5.33 16.41
N HIS A 11 -9.20 6.10 17.49
CA HIS A 11 -9.81 7.41 17.66
C HIS A 11 -8.73 8.49 17.58
N PHE A 12 -9.01 9.52 16.79
CA PHE A 12 -8.11 10.66 16.59
C PHE A 12 -8.86 11.93 16.97
N ASP A 13 -8.24 12.78 17.78
CA ASP A 13 -8.81 14.08 18.17
C ASP A 13 -8.60 15.13 17.07
N SER A 14 -7.55 14.96 16.26
CA SER A 14 -7.18 15.82 15.13
C SER A 14 -7.60 15.17 13.82
N SER A 15 -8.36 15.91 13.01
CA SER A 15 -8.73 15.47 11.65
C SER A 15 -7.53 15.46 10.69
N LYS A 16 -6.48 16.23 11.00
CA LYS A 16 -5.23 16.24 10.26
C LYS A 16 -4.51 14.89 10.42
N ASP A 17 -4.31 14.47 11.66
CA ASP A 17 -3.60 13.23 12.00
C ASP A 17 -4.32 12.01 11.42
N LEU A 18 -5.65 12.03 11.44
CA LEU A 18 -6.47 11.00 10.78
C LEU A 18 -6.22 10.96 9.27
N ASN A 19 -6.19 12.12 8.60
CA ASN A 19 -5.93 12.18 7.17
C ASN A 19 -4.51 11.75 6.83
N ASP A 20 -3.50 12.17 7.61
CA ASP A 20 -2.11 11.81 7.40
C ASP A 20 -1.94 10.29 7.52
N ILE A 21 -2.40 9.68 8.62
CA ILE A 21 -2.32 8.22 8.85
C ILE A 21 -3.11 7.41 7.80
N ARG A 22 -4.26 7.93 7.35
CA ARG A 22 -5.02 7.28 6.28
C ARG A 22 -4.30 7.36 4.94
N ASN A 23 -3.68 8.51 4.65
CA ASN A 23 -2.99 8.74 3.38
C ASN A 23 -1.71 7.91 3.27
N ASP A 24 -1.15 7.47 4.39
CA ASP A 24 0.05 6.63 4.47
C ASP A 24 -0.29 5.14 4.67
N SER A 25 -1.58 4.77 4.59
CA SER A 25 -2.04 3.38 4.55
C SER A 25 -1.62 2.70 3.24
N PRO A 26 -1.31 1.39 3.25
CA PRO A 26 -1.40 0.46 4.38
C PRO A 26 -0.11 0.37 5.21
N TRP A 27 -0.28 -0.03 6.46
CA TRP A 27 0.82 -0.11 7.43
C TRP A 27 1.22 -1.56 7.68
N ALA A 28 2.52 -1.84 7.81
CA ALA A 28 3.02 -3.12 8.31
C ALA A 28 3.44 -2.97 9.78
N VAL A 29 2.82 -3.75 10.68
CA VAL A 29 3.13 -3.76 12.11
C VAL A 29 3.37 -5.21 12.52
N ASP A 30 4.57 -5.53 13.01
CA ASP A 30 4.99 -6.89 13.38
C ASP A 30 4.74 -7.95 12.30
N GLY A 31 4.92 -7.56 11.03
CA GLY A 31 4.69 -8.44 9.88
C GLY A 31 3.22 -8.64 9.50
N ALA A 32 2.28 -8.01 10.23
CA ALA A 32 0.87 -7.99 9.89
C ALA A 32 0.51 -6.70 9.12
N LEU A 33 -0.38 -6.84 8.13
CA LEU A 33 -0.87 -5.71 7.34
C LEU A 33 -2.09 -5.07 8.02
N PHE A 34 -2.00 -3.77 8.29
CA PHE A 34 -3.07 -2.95 8.83
C PHE A 34 -3.64 -2.08 7.72
N VAL A 35 -4.90 -2.36 7.36
CA VAL A 35 -5.66 -1.58 6.39
C VAL A 35 -6.66 -0.71 7.15
N LEU A 36 -6.62 0.59 6.89
CA LEU A 36 -7.45 1.56 7.58
C LEU A 36 -8.70 1.91 6.77
N GLU A 37 -9.87 1.71 7.38
CA GLU A 37 -11.14 2.15 6.81
C GLU A 37 -11.73 3.28 7.65
N LYS A 38 -12.22 4.34 6.99
CA LYS A 38 -12.88 5.44 7.69
C LYS A 38 -14.20 4.96 8.30
N TRP A 39 -14.38 5.22 9.59
CA TRP A 39 -15.63 4.90 10.27
C TRP A 39 -16.84 5.60 9.60
N ARG A 40 -17.91 4.84 9.38
CA ARG A 40 -19.20 5.31 8.88
C ARG A 40 -20.33 4.82 9.78
N SER A 41 -21.41 5.60 9.88
CA SER A 41 -22.59 5.17 10.63
C SER A 41 -23.15 3.87 10.04
N ASN A 42 -23.58 2.95 10.91
CA ASN A 42 -24.07 1.62 10.54
C ASN A 42 -23.05 0.71 9.87
N LEU A 43 -21.74 0.96 10.06
CA LEU A 43 -20.71 0.02 9.63
C LEU A 43 -20.81 -1.29 10.45
N VAL A 44 -21.10 -2.39 9.77
CA VAL A 44 -21.00 -3.73 10.35
C VAL A 44 -19.63 -4.29 10.00
N LEU A 45 -18.76 -4.47 11.01
CA LEU A 45 -17.38 -4.94 10.82
C LEU A 45 -17.33 -6.29 10.10
N GLU A 46 -18.22 -7.21 10.45
CA GLU A 46 -18.36 -8.54 9.81
C GLU A 46 -18.67 -8.48 8.31
N ARG A 47 -19.20 -7.35 7.82
CA ARG A 47 -19.54 -7.13 6.41
C ARG A 47 -18.51 -6.26 5.68
N LEU A 48 -17.45 -5.81 6.35
CA LEU A 48 -16.42 -5.01 5.72
C LEU A 48 -15.61 -5.89 4.76
N GLN A 49 -15.69 -5.59 3.47
CA GLN A 49 -14.92 -6.28 2.44
C GLN A 49 -13.68 -5.45 2.07
N LEU A 50 -12.52 -5.88 2.55
CA LEU A 50 -11.22 -5.32 2.16
C LEU A 50 -10.69 -6.10 0.94
N ASN A 51 -11.33 -5.90 -0.22
CA ASN A 51 -11.03 -6.69 -1.42
C ASN A 51 -9.72 -6.29 -2.10
N PHE A 52 -9.30 -5.03 -1.94
CA PHE A 52 -8.10 -4.47 -2.58
C PHE A 52 -7.33 -3.61 -1.57
N VAL A 53 -6.01 -3.62 -1.72
CA VAL A 53 -5.10 -2.78 -0.96
C VAL A 53 -3.95 -2.36 -1.89
N SER A 54 -3.58 -1.09 -1.85
CA SER A 54 -2.42 -0.59 -2.59
C SER A 54 -1.15 -0.95 -1.81
N LEU A 55 -0.25 -1.71 -2.42
CA LEU A 55 0.97 -2.20 -1.79
C LEU A 55 2.18 -1.85 -2.64
N TRP A 56 3.31 -1.75 -1.95
CA TRP A 56 4.62 -1.57 -2.55
C TRP A 56 5.22 -2.95 -2.73
N VAL A 57 5.58 -3.27 -3.98
CA VAL A 57 6.15 -4.57 -4.32
C VAL A 57 7.59 -4.34 -4.73
N GLN A 58 8.49 -5.12 -4.17
CA GLN A 58 9.89 -5.10 -4.55
C GLN A 58 10.23 -6.38 -5.30
N LEU A 59 10.84 -6.26 -6.49
CA LEU A 59 11.32 -7.41 -7.25
C LEU A 59 12.82 -7.58 -6.95
N HIS A 60 13.16 -8.69 -6.30
CA HIS A 60 14.54 -9.02 -5.96
C HIS A 60 15.17 -9.93 -7.03
N GLU A 61 16.51 -9.90 -7.11
CA GLU A 61 17.32 -10.82 -7.94
C GLU A 61 17.04 -10.76 -9.45
N LEU A 62 16.54 -9.61 -9.95
CA LEU A 62 16.40 -9.37 -11.38
C LEU A 62 17.78 -9.09 -12.01
N PRO A 63 18.19 -9.84 -13.05
CA PRO A 63 19.38 -9.49 -13.82
C PRO A 63 19.27 -8.07 -14.38
N LEU A 64 20.41 -7.37 -14.47
CA LEU A 64 20.46 -5.95 -14.88
C LEU A 64 19.76 -5.68 -16.21
N GLU A 65 19.86 -6.61 -17.16
CA GLU A 65 19.21 -6.54 -18.49
C GLU A 65 17.67 -6.47 -18.41
N TYR A 66 17.09 -6.87 -17.27
CA TYR A 66 15.65 -6.90 -17.02
C TYR A 66 15.17 -5.75 -16.11
N GLN A 67 16.07 -4.86 -15.68
CA GLN A 67 15.72 -3.74 -14.81
C GLN A 67 15.26 -2.52 -15.61
N TYR A 68 14.17 -2.66 -16.36
CA TYR A 68 13.59 -1.56 -17.13
C TYR A 68 12.07 -1.42 -16.87
N PRO A 69 11.54 -0.18 -16.90
CA PRO A 69 10.18 0.14 -16.49
C PRO A 69 9.09 -0.68 -17.18
N GLU A 70 9.23 -1.00 -18.47
CA GLU A 70 8.22 -1.76 -19.20
C GLU A 70 8.09 -3.19 -18.67
N LEU A 71 9.19 -3.83 -18.28
CA LEU A 71 9.13 -5.16 -17.68
C LEU A 71 8.54 -5.09 -16.27
N ALA A 72 8.98 -4.13 -15.46
CA ALA A 72 8.42 -3.92 -14.12
C ALA A 72 6.89 -3.71 -14.17
N LYS A 73 6.41 -2.91 -15.12
CA LYS A 73 4.97 -2.71 -15.35
C LYS A 73 4.26 -4.00 -15.77
N ARG A 74 4.83 -4.78 -16.69
CA ARG A 74 4.25 -6.07 -17.11
C ARG A 74 4.19 -7.06 -15.95
N MET A 75 5.25 -7.17 -15.17
CA MET A 75 5.31 -8.02 -13.98
C MET A 75 4.27 -7.57 -12.95
N GLY A 76 4.17 -6.27 -12.67
CA GLY A 76 3.14 -5.71 -11.81
C GLY A 76 1.72 -6.02 -12.29
N GLN A 77 1.46 -5.92 -13.60
CA GLN A 77 0.16 -6.26 -14.21
C GLN A 77 -0.22 -7.75 -14.09
N LEU A 78 0.77 -8.64 -13.96
CA LEU A 78 0.51 -10.06 -13.69
C LEU A 78 0.11 -10.29 -12.23
N ILE A 79 0.60 -9.45 -11.31
CA ILE A 79 0.30 -9.54 -9.88
C ILE A 79 -1.04 -8.86 -9.55
N GLY A 80 -1.31 -7.71 -10.16
CA GLY A 80 -2.52 -6.94 -9.88
C GLY A 80 -2.64 -5.66 -10.69
N ILE A 81 -3.43 -4.72 -10.17
CA ILE A 81 -3.63 -3.41 -10.78
C ILE A 81 -2.42 -2.54 -10.44
N VAL A 82 -1.76 -2.00 -11.47
CA VAL A 82 -0.63 -1.09 -11.32
C VAL A 82 -1.14 0.35 -11.41
N GLU A 83 -0.96 1.13 -10.36
CA GLU A 83 -1.17 2.58 -10.35
C GLU A 83 0.11 3.27 -10.87
N SER A 84 0.02 4.21 -11.81
CA SER A 84 1.21 4.86 -12.40
C SER A 84 1.03 6.38 -12.52
N GLU A 85 1.93 7.17 -11.92
CA GLU A 85 2.09 8.61 -12.18
C GLU A 85 3.50 8.88 -12.73
N TRP A 86 3.63 9.05 -14.05
CA TRP A 86 4.93 9.22 -14.72
C TRP A 86 5.39 10.70 -14.72
N THR A 87 6.51 11.02 -14.06
CA THR A 87 7.14 12.36 -14.08
C THR A 87 8.65 12.31 -14.38
N GLY A 88 9.03 11.70 -15.50
CA GLY A 88 10.11 12.13 -16.40
C GLY A 88 11.56 12.40 -15.93
N LYS A 89 11.96 12.26 -14.66
CA LYS A 89 13.36 12.52 -14.24
C LYS A 89 14.01 11.46 -13.36
N THR A 90 13.22 10.60 -12.75
CA THR A 90 13.64 9.39 -12.06
C THR A 90 12.44 8.44 -12.14
N LEU A 91 12.63 7.12 -12.24
CA LEU A 91 11.56 6.19 -11.87
C LEU A 91 11.51 6.07 -10.34
N CYS A 92 11.22 7.20 -9.72
CA CYS A 92 10.68 7.28 -8.37
C CYS A 92 9.27 7.83 -8.60
N LEU A 93 8.26 6.97 -8.49
CA LEU A 93 6.88 7.43 -8.49
C LEU A 93 6.70 8.06 -7.11
N GLU A 94 6.60 9.38 -7.04
CA GLU A 94 6.35 10.04 -5.76
C GLU A 94 5.06 9.47 -5.17
N LYS A 95 5.25 8.75 -4.06
CA LYS A 95 4.26 7.98 -3.31
C LYS A 95 3.93 6.56 -3.78
N TYR A 96 4.77 5.90 -4.61
CA TYR A 96 4.75 4.44 -4.91
C TYR A 96 6.10 3.89 -5.47
N ASP A 97 7.16 3.85 -4.69
CA ASP A 97 8.42 3.11 -4.92
C ASP A 97 8.23 1.58 -5.03
N LEU A 98 8.20 1.13 -6.27
CA LEU A 98 8.77 -0.15 -6.66
C LEU A 98 10.31 0.02 -6.74
N CYS A 99 11.03 -0.10 -5.62
CA CYS A 99 12.50 0.03 -5.64
C CYS A 99 13.16 -1.22 -6.22
N ILE A 100 13.62 -1.22 -7.47
CA ILE A 100 14.64 -2.20 -7.87
C ILE A 100 15.95 -1.74 -7.19
N SER A 101 16.33 -2.41 -6.11
CA SER A 101 17.60 -2.14 -5.43
C SER A 101 18.73 -2.83 -6.19
N GLU A 102 19.60 -2.05 -6.83
CA GLU A 102 20.98 -2.48 -7.06
C GLU A 102 21.64 -2.62 -5.68
N PHE A 103 22.08 -3.84 -5.34
CA PHE A 103 23.07 -4.02 -4.29
C PHE A 103 24.44 -3.76 -4.93
N GLU A 104 25.07 -2.64 -4.58
CA GLU A 104 26.54 -2.58 -4.45
C GLU A 104 26.91 -2.68 -2.97
#